data_AF-A0A699Z738-F1
#
_entry.id   AF-A0A699Z738-F1
#
_cell.length_a   1.000
_cell.length_b   1.000
_cell.length_c   1.000
_cell.angle_alpha   90.00
_cell.angle_beta   90.00
_cell.angle_gamma   90.00
#
_symmetry.space_group_name_H-M   'P 1'
#
loop_
_entity.id
_entity.type
_entity.pdbx_description
1 polymer ?
#
loop_
_entity_poly.entity_id
_entity_poly.type
_entity_poly.pdbx_seq_one_letter_code
_entity_poly.pdbx_strand_id
1 'polypeptide(L)'
;MERDLVAFVVDPSQRRKTLAPQTSSQRALMHELAEAHGLATSSTGHEPHRCLQLIKTAATGLPTRSLMATAAATSREEVAAMAASAQAAASAWSLCLVDVVPGTNIHYYLRDWAG
;
A
#
# COMPACT_ATOMS: atom_id res chain seq x y z
N MET A 1 -10.27 9.25 -2.97
CA MET A 1 -9.60 8.20 -2.18
C MET A 1 -9.13 8.72 -0.83
N GLU A 2 -8.06 9.53 -0.73
CA GLU A 2 -7.60 10.05 0.57
C GLU A 2 -8.70 10.83 1.31
N ARG A 3 -9.39 11.75 0.62
CA ARG A 3 -10.52 12.51 1.20
C ARG A 3 -11.64 11.63 1.75
N ASP A 4 -11.97 10.54 1.05
CA ASP A 4 -13.02 9.60 1.46
C ASP A 4 -12.62 8.77 2.68
N LEU A 5 -11.32 8.50 2.81
CA LEU A 5 -10.73 7.77 3.92
C LEU A 5 -10.62 8.68 5.16
N VAL A 6 -10.23 9.94 4.99
CA VAL A 6 -10.28 10.96 6.04
C VAL A 6 -11.71 11.15 6.54
N ALA A 7 -12.69 11.27 5.64
CA ALA A 7 -14.10 11.38 6.02
C ALA A 7 -14.56 10.15 6.84
N PHE A 8 -14.13 8.95 6.43
CA PHE A 8 -14.41 7.74 7.20
C PHE A 8 -13.73 7.75 8.58
N VAL A 9 -12.46 8.15 8.68
CA VAL A 9 -11.72 8.23 9.95
C VAL A 9 -12.40 9.20 10.92
N VAL A 10 -12.79 10.37 10.43
CA VAL A 10 -13.42 11.43 11.24
C VAL A 10 -14.83 11.06 11.71
N ASP A 11 -15.61 10.31 10.93
CA ASP A 11 -16.99 9.93 11.30
C ASP A 11 -17.03 8.89 12.44
N PRO A 12 -17.42 9.26 13.68
CA PRO A 12 -17.42 8.32 14.80
C PRO A 12 -18.53 7.27 14.71
N SER A 13 -19.55 7.46 13.87
CA SER A 13 -20.70 6.56 13.75
C SER A 13 -20.34 5.26 13.02
N GLN A 14 -19.34 5.31 12.15
CA GLN A 14 -18.94 4.17 11.32
C GLN A 14 -17.68 3.50 11.88
N ARG A 15 -17.81 2.23 12.27
CA ARG A 15 -16.66 1.40 12.69
C ARG A 15 -16.02 0.60 11.55
N ARG A 16 -16.79 0.32 10.52
CA ARG A 16 -16.40 -0.50 9.36
C ARG A 16 -17.01 0.08 8.10
N LYS A 17 -16.28 0.02 6.99
CA LYS A 17 -16.75 0.45 5.67
C LYS A 17 -16.27 -0.53 4.61
N THR A 18 -17.20 -1.05 3.81
CA THR A 18 -16.88 -1.87 2.65
C THR A 18 -16.83 -0.96 1.43
N LEU A 19 -15.70 -0.95 0.73
CA LEU A 19 -15.56 -0.24 -0.53
C LEU A 19 -16.12 -1.09 -1.67
N ALA A 20 -16.51 -0.41 -2.75
CA ALA A 20 -16.91 -1.06 -3.99
C ALA A 20 -15.77 -1.95 -4.54
N PRO A 21 -16.06 -2.92 -5.43
CA PRO A 21 -15.02 -3.68 -6.10
C PRO A 21 -13.99 -2.76 -6.76
N GLN A 22 -12.72 -3.02 -6.50
CA GLN A 22 -11.58 -2.23 -7.00
C GLN A 22 -10.58 -3.13 -7.71
N THR A 23 -9.77 -2.59 -8.61
CA THR A 23 -8.68 -3.33 -9.25
C THR A 23 -7.59 -3.70 -8.23
N SER A 24 -6.73 -4.66 -8.57
CA SER A 24 -5.61 -5.05 -7.68
C SER A 24 -4.73 -3.86 -7.29
N SER A 25 -4.37 -3.00 -8.25
CA SER A 25 -3.54 -1.81 -8.02
C SER A 25 -4.22 -0.79 -7.10
N GLN A 26 -5.53 -0.55 -7.27
CA GLN A 26 -6.29 0.35 -6.41
C GLN A 26 -6.38 -0.19 -4.98
N ARG A 27 -6.56 -1.50 -4.81
CA ARG A 27 -6.57 -2.14 -3.48
C ARG A 27 -5.22 -2.02 -2.80
N ALA A 28 -4.12 -2.28 -3.51
CA ALA A 28 -2.77 -2.13 -2.97
C ALA A 28 -2.52 -0.71 -2.44
N LEU A 29 -2.85 0.31 -3.23
CA LEU A 29 -2.77 1.71 -2.80
C LEU A 29 -3.66 1.98 -1.58
N MET A 30 -4.87 1.44 -1.54
CA MET A 30 -5.77 1.61 -0.39
C MET A 30 -5.24 0.95 0.88
N HIS A 31 -4.55 -0.19 0.76
CA HIS A 31 -3.88 -0.85 1.88
C HIS A 31 -2.79 0.04 2.48
N GLU A 32 -1.90 0.60 1.64
CA GLU A 32 -0.84 1.51 2.09
C GLU A 32 -1.42 2.78 2.75
N LEU A 33 -2.45 3.37 2.14
CA LEU A 33 -3.12 4.54 2.74
C LEU A 33 -3.76 4.19 4.07
N ALA A 34 -4.45 3.06 4.17
CA ALA A 34 -5.11 2.65 5.39
C ALA A 34 -4.10 2.43 6.54
N GLU A 35 -2.93 1.88 6.23
CA GLU A 35 -1.84 1.70 7.20
C GLU A 35 -1.36 3.04 7.77
N ALA A 36 -1.15 4.05 6.91
CA ALA A 36 -0.78 5.40 7.35
C ALA A 36 -1.81 6.05 8.29
N HIS A 37 -3.08 5.62 8.22
CA HIS A 37 -4.18 6.07 9.07
C HIS A 37 -4.46 5.14 10.27
N GLY A 38 -3.66 4.08 10.47
CA GLY A 38 -3.87 3.09 11.53
C GLY A 38 -5.17 2.30 11.38
N LEU A 39 -5.64 2.11 10.15
CA LEU A 39 -6.82 1.31 9.84
C LEU A 39 -6.41 -0.14 9.55
N ALA A 40 -7.24 -1.08 9.97
CA ALA A 40 -7.12 -2.47 9.53
C ALA A 40 -7.88 -2.67 8.23
N THR A 41 -7.28 -3.43 7.31
CA THR A 41 -7.83 -3.69 5.98
C THR A 41 -7.98 -5.18 5.73
N SER A 42 -9.09 -5.59 5.14
CA SER A 42 -9.30 -6.96 4.67
C SER A 42 -9.93 -6.97 3.29
N SER A 43 -9.36 -7.72 2.36
CA SER A 43 -9.90 -7.90 1.02
C SER A 43 -10.68 -9.21 0.94
N THR A 44 -11.93 -9.16 0.48
CA THR A 44 -12.84 -10.31 0.43
C THR A 44 -13.49 -10.48 -0.94
N GLY A 45 -13.81 -11.72 -1.29
CA GLY A 45 -14.42 -12.09 -2.59
C GLY A 45 -13.42 -12.50 -3.67
N HIS A 46 -13.95 -12.78 -4.86
CA HIS A 46 -13.20 -13.19 -6.05
C HIS A 46 -13.14 -12.08 -7.09
N GLU A 47 -12.06 -12.05 -7.88
CA GLU A 47 -11.93 -11.12 -9.00
C GLU A 47 -13.01 -11.43 -10.06
N PRO A 48 -13.71 -10.44 -10.64
CA PRO A 48 -13.50 -8.98 -10.55
C PRO A 48 -14.31 -8.27 -9.45
N HIS A 49 -15.07 -9.01 -8.64
CA HIS A 49 -15.96 -8.45 -7.61
C HIS A 49 -15.30 -8.35 -6.23
N ARG A 50 -13.98 -8.40 -6.17
CA ARG A 50 -13.25 -8.40 -4.90
C ARG A 50 -13.27 -7.01 -4.27
N CYS A 51 -13.80 -6.95 -3.06
CA CYS A 51 -14.01 -5.74 -2.29
C CYS A 51 -12.94 -5.58 -1.22
N LEU A 52 -12.75 -4.34 -0.74
CA LEU A 52 -11.86 -4.02 0.37
C LEU A 52 -12.69 -3.48 1.54
N GLN A 53 -12.48 -4.06 2.71
CA GLN A 53 -13.12 -3.65 3.96
C GLN A 53 -12.12 -2.89 4.83
N LEU A 54 -12.50 -1.68 5.21
CA LEU A 54 -11.80 -0.81 6.15
C LEU A 54 -12.41 -0.96 7.54
N ILE A 55 -11.57 -1.12 8.55
CA ILE A 55 -11.96 -1.34 9.95
C ILE A 55 -11.17 -0.38 10.83
N LYS A 56 -11.87 0.37 11.68
CA LYS A 56 -11.21 1.22 12.68
C LYS A 56 -10.61 0.38 13.80
N THR A 57 -9.40 0.73 14.20
CA THR A 57 -8.65 0.14 15.32
C THR A 57 -8.42 1.20 16.40
N ALA A 58 -7.79 0.82 17.51
CA ALA A 58 -7.39 1.78 18.55
C ALA A 58 -6.32 2.78 18.06
N ALA A 59 -5.54 2.41 17.03
CA ALA A 59 -4.50 3.26 16.44
C ALA A 59 -5.05 4.19 15.35
N THR A 60 -6.35 4.15 15.06
CA THR A 60 -6.93 4.93 13.98
C THR A 60 -6.84 6.42 14.26
N GLY A 61 -6.26 7.16 13.33
CA GLY A 61 -6.02 8.59 13.48
C GLY A 61 -5.74 9.28 12.15
N LEU A 62 -5.56 10.60 12.23
CA LEU A 62 -5.08 11.38 11.10
C LEU A 62 -3.55 11.35 11.07
N PRO A 63 -2.93 11.17 9.91
CA PRO A 63 -1.48 11.20 9.77
C PRO A 63 -0.96 12.63 10.02
N THR A 64 0.29 12.72 10.47
CA THR A 64 0.97 14.00 10.77
C THR A 64 1.10 14.91 9.55
N ARG A 65 1.16 14.33 8.35
CA ARG A 65 1.15 15.05 7.07
C ARG A 65 0.20 14.35 6.11
N SER A 66 -0.70 15.11 5.47
CA SER A 66 -1.56 14.59 4.41
C SER A 66 -0.82 14.55 3.09
N LEU A 67 -1.18 13.59 2.24
CA LEU A 67 -0.59 13.48 0.90
C LEU A 67 -0.94 14.71 0.05
N MET A 68 -2.12 15.27 0.24
CA MET A 68 -2.50 16.52 -0.44
C MET A 68 -1.59 17.70 -0.05
N ALA A 69 -1.22 17.83 1.23
CA ALA A 69 -0.32 18.88 1.67
C ALA A 69 1.12 18.65 1.17
N THR A 70 1.60 17.40 1.19
CA THR A 70 2.93 17.09 0.66
C THR A 70 2.99 17.26 -0.85
N ALA A 71 1.97 16.82 -1.59
CA ALA A 71 1.94 16.96 -3.05
C ALA A 71 1.94 18.43 -3.50
N ALA A 72 1.36 19.34 -2.72
CA ALA A 72 1.41 20.77 -2.99
C ALA A 72 2.79 21.40 -2.71
N ALA A 73 3.56 20.83 -1.78
CA ALA A 73 4.86 21.34 -1.37
C ALA A 73 6.03 20.73 -2.16
N THR A 74 5.86 19.53 -2.72
CA THR A 74 6.91 18.82 -3.45
C THR A 74 7.00 19.26 -4.90
N SER A 75 8.19 19.65 -5.33
CA SER A 75 8.47 19.97 -6.73
C SER A 75 8.51 18.71 -7.62
N ARG A 76 8.30 18.88 -8.93
CA ARG A 76 8.35 17.77 -9.89
C ARG A 76 9.72 17.08 -9.92
N GLU A 77 10.79 17.83 -9.69
CA GLU A 77 12.17 17.31 -9.68
C GLU A 77 12.41 16.40 -8.47
N GLU A 78 11.93 16.81 -7.29
CA GLU A 78 12.00 15.99 -6.08
C GLU A 78 11.17 14.71 -6.21
N VAL A 79 9.99 14.77 -6.84
CA VAL A 79 9.20 13.57 -7.14
C VAL A 79 9.96 12.63 -8.08
N ALA A 80 10.62 13.15 -9.11
CA ALA A 80 11.41 12.34 -10.03
C ALA A 80 12.62 11.69 -9.33
N ALA A 81 13.30 12.43 -8.46
CA ALA A 81 14.41 11.90 -7.67
C ALA A 81 13.96 10.80 -6.70
N MET A 82 12.83 11.01 -6.01
CA MET A 82 12.23 10.01 -5.12
C MET A 82 11.80 8.76 -5.89
N ALA A 83 11.14 8.91 -7.03
CA ALA A 83 10.74 7.79 -7.89
C ALA A 83 11.94 6.98 -8.39
N ALA A 84 13.02 7.66 -8.80
CA ALA A 84 14.26 7.01 -9.20
C ALA A 84 14.90 6.23 -8.04
N SER A 85 14.90 6.78 -6.84
CA SER A 85 15.43 6.10 -5.65
C SER A 85 14.59 4.88 -5.24
N ALA A 86 13.25 4.98 -5.35
CA ALA A 86 12.34 3.87 -5.08
C ALA A 86 12.50 2.75 -6.12
N GLN A 87 12.67 3.09 -7.39
CA GLN A 87 12.91 2.12 -8.46
C GLN A 87 14.26 1.40 -8.26
N ALA A 88 15.29 2.13 -7.85
CA ALA A 88 16.60 1.57 -7.52
C ALA A 88 16.51 0.61 -6.31
N ALA A 89 15.79 0.98 -5.25
CA ALA A 89 15.55 0.13 -4.09
C ALA A 89 14.75 -1.13 -4.44
N ALA A 90 13.74 -1.03 -5.30
CA ALA A 90 12.97 -2.18 -5.78
C ALA A 90 13.84 -3.15 -6.60
N SER A 91 14.74 -2.63 -7.44
CA SER A 91 15.69 -3.45 -8.20
C SER A 91 16.83 -4.04 -7.35
N ALA A 92 17.10 -3.48 -6.17
CA ALA A 92 18.16 -3.97 -5.28
C ALA A 92 17.81 -5.32 -4.66
N TRP A 93 16.54 -5.73 -4.64
CA TRP A 93 16.08 -7.01 -4.08
C TRP A 93 15.62 -8.03 -5.12
N SER A 94 15.77 -7.75 -6.43
CA SER A 94 15.54 -8.76 -7.46
C SER A 94 16.80 -9.60 -7.64
N LEU A 95 16.81 -10.80 -7.06
CA LEU A 95 17.82 -11.82 -7.37
C LEU A 95 17.55 -12.35 -8.79
N CYS A 96 18.46 -12.10 -9.73
CA CYS A 96 18.45 -12.79 -11.02
C CYS A 96 18.90 -14.24 -10.81
N LEU A 97 18.12 -15.21 -11.30
CA LEU A 97 18.42 -16.64 -11.14
C LEU A 97 19.78 -17.06 -11.76
N VAL A 98 20.34 -16.22 -12.63
CA VAL A 98 21.65 -16.38 -13.29
C VAL A 98 22.82 -16.14 -12.31
N ASP A 99 22.59 -15.39 -11.22
CA ASP A 99 23.62 -15.03 -10.24
C ASP A 99 23.79 -16.07 -9.11
N VAL A 100 23.01 -17.17 -9.16
CA VAL A 100 22.99 -18.20 -8.13
C VAL A 100 23.90 -19.35 -8.54
N VAL A 101 24.92 -19.65 -7.72
CA VAL A 101 25.80 -20.82 -7.92
C VAL A 101 24.93 -22.09 -7.97
N PRO A 102 25.08 -22.96 -8.99
CA PRO A 102 24.32 -24.21 -9.09
C PRO A 102 24.46 -25.03 -7.81
N GLY A 103 23.32 -25.38 -7.20
CA GLY A 103 23.26 -26.13 -5.94
C GLY A 103 23.03 -25.27 -4.68
N THR A 104 22.92 -23.95 -4.81
CA THR A 104 22.55 -23.07 -3.70
C THR A 104 21.07 -23.24 -3.35
N ASN A 105 20.78 -23.48 -2.07
CA ASN A 105 19.40 -23.57 -1.59
C ASN A 105 18.77 -22.18 -1.48
N ILE A 106 18.00 -21.81 -2.50
CA ILE A 106 17.31 -20.51 -2.60
C ILE A 106 16.15 -20.33 -1.62
N HIS A 107 15.65 -21.42 -0.99
CA HIS A 107 14.53 -21.35 -0.05
C HIS A 107 14.85 -20.51 1.20
N TYR A 108 16.13 -20.34 1.55
CA TYR A 108 16.55 -19.49 2.65
C TYR A 108 16.43 -17.99 2.34
N TYR A 109 16.53 -17.61 1.06
CA TYR A 109 16.59 -16.21 0.61
C TYR A 109 15.26 -15.70 0.04
N LEU A 110 14.35 -16.60 -0.32
CA LEU A 110 13.02 -16.25 -0.83
C LEU A 110 12.09 -15.95 0.34
N ARG A 111 11.84 -14.66 0.60
CA ARG A 111 10.84 -14.21 1.59
C ARG A 111 9.42 -14.24 1.07
N ASP A 112 9.20 -14.01 -0.23
CA ASP A 112 7.90 -14.15 -0.88
C ASP A 112 8.07 -14.56 -2.35
N TRP A 113 7.26 -15.52 -2.79
CA TRP A 113 7.18 -15.94 -4.19
C TRP A 113 5.95 -15.28 -4.82
N ALA A 114 6.17 -14.30 -5.70
CA ALA A 114 5.12 -13.77 -6.56
C ALA A 114 5.14 -14.56 -7.88
N GLY A 115 4.16 -15.46 -8.04
CA GLY A 115 3.87 -16.16 -9.29
C GLY A 115 2.74 -15.48 -10.05
#